data_AF-A0A6A7Y5C9-F1
#
_entry.id   AF-A0A6A7Y5C9-F1
#
_cell.length_a   1.000
_cell.length_b   1.000
_cell.length_c   1.000
_cell.angle_alpha   90.00
_cell.angle_beta   90.00
_cell.angle_gamma   90.00
#
_symmetry.space_group_name_H-M   'P 1'
#
loop_
_entity.id
_entity.type
_entity.pdbx_description
1 polymer ?
#
loop_
_entity_poly.entity_id
_entity_poly.type
_entity_poly.pdbx_seq_one_letter_code
_entity_poly.pdbx_strand_id
1 'polypeptide(L)'
;MAVSANRLELLQIADAVAREKVIDRGIVIAAMEDAIQKAARSRYGSETEVRAEINPRTGEIRLQRLLQVVEAVENPATEIDLVDAKSRNPAAQVGDFIAEPLPPMDFGRIAAQSAKQVIVQKVREAERDRQFDEYKNRIGEIVNGVVKRVEYGNVIVDLGRGEAIVRRDELIPREAFRNGDRIRAYIYDVRREQRGPQIFLSRTHPQFMAKLFAQEVPEIYDAIIEVKSVARDPGSRAKIAVYSRDSSIDPVGACVGMRGSRVQAVVQELQGEKIDIIPWSPDAATFIVNALQPAEVAKVVLDEDAERIEVVVPDDQLSLAIGRRGQNVRLASQLTGWDIDILTEQEESERRQKEFAERTQLFVDALNVDEVVGQLLASEGFASVEEVAYVDLDEIASIEGFDEQTAEEIQARAREHLEEIERQLDEERRALGVEDELRDVAGVTTQMMVALGKDGIKTVEDLAGCATDDLIGWTERKNGETVRHPGALSELEISRAEAEEIVMAARIAAGWIEAPVVEEEDVDAEEDGVEGEAAR
;
A
#
# COMPACT_ATOMS: atom_id res chain seq x y z
N MET A 1 -45.60 -17.36 -50.26
CA MET A 1 -44.24 -17.92 -50.49
C MET A 1 -43.09 -16.97 -50.11
N ALA A 2 -43.27 -15.64 -50.04
CA ALA A 2 -42.18 -14.70 -49.69
C ALA A 2 -41.67 -14.78 -48.24
N VAL A 3 -42.55 -15.05 -47.25
CA VAL A 3 -42.20 -15.09 -45.81
C VAL A 3 -41.33 -16.30 -45.43
N SER A 4 -41.28 -17.35 -46.27
CA SER A 4 -40.45 -18.53 -46.01
C SER A 4 -38.97 -18.35 -46.38
N ALA A 5 -38.67 -17.48 -47.35
CA ALA A 5 -37.31 -17.23 -47.80
C ALA A 5 -36.49 -16.43 -46.75
N ASN A 6 -37.11 -15.41 -46.14
CA ASN A 6 -36.47 -14.56 -45.13
C ASN A 6 -36.02 -15.30 -43.85
N ARG A 7 -36.62 -16.46 -43.51
CA ARG A 7 -36.36 -17.18 -42.25
C ARG A 7 -35.08 -18.01 -42.29
N LEU A 8 -34.84 -18.72 -43.38
CA LEU A 8 -33.59 -19.47 -43.57
C LEU A 8 -32.41 -18.54 -43.84
N GLU A 9 -32.63 -17.43 -44.54
CA GLU A 9 -31.59 -16.43 -44.78
C GLU A 9 -31.03 -15.87 -43.46
N LEU A 10 -31.89 -15.65 -42.47
CA LEU A 10 -31.50 -15.10 -41.16
C LEU A 10 -30.61 -16.06 -40.36
N LEU A 11 -30.92 -17.37 -40.38
CA LEU A 11 -30.06 -18.39 -39.78
C LEU A 11 -28.75 -18.58 -40.54
N GLN A 12 -28.78 -18.52 -41.87
CA GLN A 12 -27.57 -18.59 -42.70
C GLN A 12 -26.64 -17.40 -42.46
N ILE A 13 -27.20 -16.20 -42.25
CA ILE A 13 -26.44 -15.01 -41.86
C ILE A 13 -25.83 -15.21 -40.47
N ALA A 14 -26.58 -15.72 -39.49
CA ALA A 14 -26.06 -16.03 -38.16
C ALA A 14 -24.89 -17.04 -38.24
N ASP A 15 -25.04 -18.10 -39.04
CA ASP A 15 -24.01 -19.12 -39.23
C ASP A 15 -22.76 -18.59 -39.95
N ALA A 16 -22.95 -17.74 -40.96
CA ALA A 16 -21.86 -17.12 -41.68
C ALA A 16 -21.05 -16.18 -40.76
N VAL A 17 -21.73 -15.36 -39.96
CA VAL A 17 -21.08 -14.43 -39.04
C VAL A 17 -20.40 -15.19 -37.88
N ALA A 18 -21.04 -16.22 -37.33
CA ALA A 18 -20.45 -17.09 -36.30
C ALA A 18 -19.15 -17.75 -36.79
N ARG A 19 -19.12 -18.23 -38.05
CA ARG A 19 -17.90 -18.80 -38.66
C ARG A 19 -16.83 -17.78 -38.97
N GLU A 20 -17.21 -16.61 -39.51
CA GLU A 20 -16.24 -15.56 -39.88
C GLU A 20 -15.53 -14.98 -38.65
N LYS A 21 -16.24 -14.87 -37.51
CA LYS A 21 -15.72 -14.26 -36.28
C LYS A 21 -15.35 -15.25 -35.17
N VAL A 22 -15.52 -16.55 -35.40
CA VAL A 22 -15.21 -17.62 -34.44
C VAL A 22 -15.93 -17.41 -33.10
N ILE A 23 -17.25 -17.22 -33.15
CA ILE A 23 -18.11 -17.01 -31.98
C ILE A 23 -19.20 -18.07 -31.95
N ASP A 24 -19.62 -18.43 -30.74
CA ASP A 24 -20.74 -19.35 -30.55
C ASP A 24 -22.02 -18.83 -31.22
N ARG A 25 -22.71 -19.74 -31.91
CA ARG A 25 -23.94 -19.44 -32.66
C ARG A 25 -25.05 -18.90 -31.74
N GLY A 26 -25.12 -19.35 -30.50
CA GLY A 26 -26.11 -18.90 -29.52
C GLY A 26 -25.94 -17.43 -29.16
N ILE A 27 -24.70 -16.95 -29.02
CA ILE A 27 -24.41 -15.53 -28.75
C ILE A 27 -24.87 -14.65 -29.92
N VAL A 28 -24.67 -15.13 -31.15
CA VAL A 28 -25.12 -14.44 -32.36
C VAL A 28 -26.65 -14.36 -32.41
N ILE A 29 -27.35 -15.46 -32.09
CA ILE A 29 -28.82 -15.49 -32.08
C ILE A 29 -29.40 -14.56 -30.99
N ALA A 30 -28.85 -14.58 -29.78
CA ALA A 30 -29.26 -13.69 -28.69
C ALA A 30 -29.06 -12.20 -29.06
N ALA A 31 -27.93 -11.87 -29.69
CA ALA A 31 -27.68 -10.52 -30.22
C ALA A 31 -28.70 -10.09 -31.29
N MET A 32 -29.15 -11.03 -32.13
CA MET A 32 -30.20 -10.79 -33.12
C MET A 32 -31.57 -10.58 -32.47
N GLU A 33 -31.88 -11.32 -31.41
CA GLU A 33 -33.09 -11.12 -30.60
C GLU A 33 -33.13 -9.71 -30.02
N ASP A 34 -32.04 -9.25 -29.38
CA ASP A 34 -31.93 -7.89 -28.83
C ASP A 34 -32.12 -6.80 -29.90
N ALA A 35 -31.51 -6.99 -31.07
CA ALA A 35 -31.65 -6.07 -32.19
C ALA A 35 -33.11 -5.99 -32.69
N ILE A 36 -33.77 -7.14 -32.79
CA ILE A 36 -35.17 -7.24 -33.22
C ILE A 36 -36.09 -6.64 -32.15
N GLN A 37 -35.82 -6.86 -30.86
CA GLN A 37 -36.56 -6.22 -29.75
C GLN A 37 -36.50 -4.70 -29.86
N LYS A 38 -35.31 -4.14 -30.04
CA LYS A 38 -35.11 -2.69 -30.18
C LYS A 38 -35.84 -2.12 -31.39
N ALA A 39 -35.82 -2.84 -32.52
CA ALA A 39 -36.56 -2.45 -33.73
C ALA A 39 -38.07 -2.54 -33.53
N ALA A 40 -38.56 -3.56 -32.81
CA ALA A 40 -39.97 -3.74 -32.52
C ALA A 40 -40.51 -2.64 -31.58
N ARG A 41 -39.75 -2.23 -30.56
CA ARG A 41 -40.12 -1.10 -29.68
C ARG A 41 -40.31 0.21 -30.46
N SER A 42 -39.47 0.48 -31.45
CA SER A 42 -39.62 1.68 -32.30
C SER A 42 -40.96 1.73 -33.05
N ARG A 43 -41.54 0.58 -33.42
CA ARG A 43 -42.80 0.51 -34.17
C ARG A 43 -44.04 0.35 -33.29
N TYR A 44 -43.94 -0.44 -32.22
CA TYR A 44 -45.07 -0.76 -31.34
C TYR A 44 -45.18 0.16 -30.11
N GLY A 45 -44.21 1.06 -29.92
CA GLY A 45 -44.17 2.07 -28.85
C GLY A 45 -42.90 1.92 -28.02
N SER A 46 -42.14 3.01 -27.87
CA SER A 46 -40.87 3.02 -27.11
C SER A 46 -41.03 2.56 -25.66
N GLU A 47 -42.19 2.91 -25.09
CA GLU A 47 -42.58 2.59 -23.72
C GLU A 47 -43.01 1.12 -23.54
N THR A 48 -43.22 0.36 -24.62
CA THR A 48 -43.66 -1.04 -24.51
C THR A 48 -42.48 -1.98 -24.27
N GLU A 49 -42.65 -2.92 -23.34
CA GLU A 49 -41.66 -3.97 -23.11
C GLU A 49 -41.85 -5.12 -24.10
N VAL A 50 -41.10 -5.07 -25.20
CA VAL A 50 -41.14 -6.11 -26.24
C VAL A 50 -39.98 -7.09 -26.07
N ARG A 51 -40.31 -8.38 -26.08
CA ARG A 51 -39.37 -9.52 -26.12
C ARG A 51 -39.47 -10.22 -27.48
N ALA A 52 -38.31 -10.52 -28.06
CA ALA A 52 -38.18 -11.29 -29.30
C ALA A 52 -37.44 -12.57 -29.00
N GLU A 53 -37.91 -13.67 -29.56
CA GLU A 53 -37.28 -15.00 -29.46
C GLU A 53 -37.16 -15.59 -30.87
N ILE A 54 -35.99 -16.14 -31.18
CA ILE A 54 -35.68 -16.78 -32.45
C ILE A 54 -35.48 -18.26 -32.21
N ASN A 55 -36.29 -19.10 -32.86
CA ASN A 55 -36.07 -20.54 -32.79
C ASN A 55 -34.76 -20.92 -33.53
N PRO A 56 -33.77 -21.53 -32.85
CA PRO A 56 -32.45 -21.78 -33.42
C PRO A 56 -32.43 -22.88 -34.51
N ARG A 57 -33.51 -23.65 -34.63
CA ARG A 57 -33.66 -24.70 -35.65
C ARG A 57 -34.49 -24.25 -36.85
N THR A 58 -35.58 -23.52 -36.60
CA THR A 58 -36.55 -23.15 -37.65
C THR A 58 -36.40 -21.71 -38.14
N GLY A 59 -35.73 -20.84 -37.38
CA GLY A 59 -35.58 -19.41 -37.69
C GLY A 59 -36.89 -18.63 -37.52
N GLU A 60 -37.88 -19.22 -36.83
CA GLU A 60 -39.14 -18.56 -36.53
C GLU A 60 -38.94 -17.51 -35.44
N ILE A 61 -39.34 -16.27 -35.72
CA ILE A 61 -39.28 -15.15 -34.80
C ILE A 61 -40.64 -15.04 -34.11
N ARG A 62 -40.65 -15.09 -32.77
CA ARG A 62 -41.82 -14.76 -31.95
C ARG A 62 -41.60 -13.42 -31.29
N LEU A 63 -42.55 -12.51 -31.48
CA LEU A 63 -42.59 -11.22 -30.79
C LEU A 63 -43.70 -11.26 -29.75
N GLN A 64 -43.35 -10.88 -28.53
CA GLN A 64 -44.30 -10.80 -27.42
C GLN A 64 -44.11 -9.47 -26.71
N ARG A 65 -45.21 -8.80 -26.42
CA ARG A 65 -45.24 -7.69 -25.46
C ARG A 65 -45.42 -8.30 -24.07
N LEU A 66 -44.58 -7.91 -23.12
CA LEU A 66 -44.72 -8.28 -21.72
C LEU A 66 -45.53 -7.19 -21.01
N LEU A 67 -46.57 -7.62 -20.30
CA LEU A 67 -47.39 -6.76 -19.44
C LEU A 67 -47.25 -7.26 -18.00
N GLN A 68 -46.78 -6.41 -17.10
CA GLN A 68 -46.66 -6.70 -15.68
C GLN A 68 -48.03 -6.66 -15.01
N VAL A 69 -48.36 -7.68 -14.23
CA VAL A 69 -49.62 -7.76 -13.49
C VAL A 69 -49.53 -6.90 -12.23
N VAL A 70 -50.37 -5.88 -12.12
CA VAL A 70 -50.41 -4.93 -11.00
C VAL A 70 -51.83 -4.78 -10.44
N GLU A 71 -51.95 -4.27 -9.22
CA GLU A 71 -53.27 -4.02 -8.59
C GLU A 71 -53.93 -2.75 -9.13
N ALA A 72 -53.14 -1.70 -9.38
CA ALA A 72 -53.59 -0.44 -9.97
C ALA A 72 -52.69 -0.12 -11.17
N VAL A 73 -53.30 0.01 -12.35
CA VAL A 73 -52.59 0.30 -13.60
C VAL A 73 -52.26 1.79 -13.67
N GLU A 74 -50.97 2.12 -13.67
CA GLU A 74 -50.46 3.47 -13.90
C GLU A 74 -50.03 3.67 -15.36
N ASN A 75 -49.44 2.63 -15.97
CA ASN A 75 -49.00 2.65 -17.36
C ASN A 75 -49.63 1.51 -18.19
N PRO A 76 -50.71 1.80 -18.95
CA PRO A 76 -51.39 0.80 -19.78
C PRO A 76 -50.53 0.18 -20.90
N ALA A 77 -49.34 0.72 -21.17
CA ALA A 77 -48.42 0.18 -22.19
C ALA A 77 -47.58 -1.01 -21.68
N THR A 78 -47.34 -1.08 -20.37
CA THR A 78 -46.47 -2.07 -19.71
C THR A 78 -47.18 -2.86 -18.61
N GLU A 79 -48.38 -2.45 -18.21
CA GLU A 79 -49.08 -3.03 -17.07
C GLU A 79 -50.47 -3.56 -17.46
N ILE A 80 -50.94 -4.55 -16.70
CA ILE A 80 -52.28 -5.14 -16.81
C ILE A 80 -52.84 -5.36 -15.40
N ASP A 81 -54.14 -5.16 -15.22
CA ASP A 81 -54.78 -5.40 -13.93
C ASP A 81 -54.94 -6.91 -13.68
N LEU A 82 -55.09 -7.28 -12.41
CA LEU A 82 -55.22 -8.69 -12.03
C LEU A 82 -56.45 -9.37 -12.65
N VAL A 83 -57.52 -8.63 -12.94
CA VAL A 83 -58.76 -9.18 -13.51
C VAL A 83 -58.57 -9.52 -14.99
N ASP A 84 -58.00 -8.62 -15.80
CA ASP A 84 -57.72 -8.91 -17.20
C ASP A 84 -56.56 -9.91 -17.36
N ALA A 85 -55.58 -9.89 -16.46
CA ALA A 85 -54.51 -10.88 -16.42
C ALA A 85 -55.05 -12.31 -16.19
N LYS A 86 -55.96 -12.48 -15.20
CA LYS A 86 -56.59 -13.78 -14.90
C LYS A 86 -57.51 -14.27 -16.01
N SER A 87 -58.09 -13.35 -16.78
CA SER A 87 -58.91 -13.69 -17.96
C SER A 87 -58.06 -14.32 -19.07
N ARG A 88 -56.77 -13.98 -19.15
CA ARG A 88 -55.83 -14.53 -20.14
C ARG A 88 -55.09 -15.76 -19.61
N ASN A 89 -54.68 -15.73 -18.36
CA ASN A 89 -54.05 -16.84 -17.66
C ASN A 89 -54.65 -16.98 -16.24
N PRO A 90 -55.50 -17.97 -15.98
CA PRO A 90 -56.16 -18.15 -14.68
C PRO A 90 -55.22 -18.28 -13.48
N ALA A 91 -53.94 -18.61 -13.71
CA ALA A 91 -52.92 -18.74 -12.67
C ALA A 91 -52.14 -17.44 -12.38
N ALA A 92 -52.44 -16.33 -13.07
CA ALA A 92 -51.70 -15.07 -12.93
C ALA A 92 -51.80 -14.46 -11.53
N GLN A 93 -50.67 -14.03 -10.99
CA GLN A 93 -50.54 -13.32 -9.72
C GLN A 93 -49.95 -11.92 -9.92
N VAL A 94 -50.14 -11.03 -8.94
CA VAL A 94 -49.54 -9.70 -8.95
C VAL A 94 -48.01 -9.84 -8.93
N GLY A 95 -47.32 -9.16 -9.85
CA GLY A 95 -45.88 -9.28 -10.08
C GLY A 95 -45.50 -10.19 -11.25
N ASP A 96 -46.41 -11.02 -11.77
CA ASP A 96 -46.15 -11.86 -12.95
C ASP A 96 -46.13 -11.02 -14.25
N PHE A 97 -45.61 -11.61 -15.33
CA PHE A 97 -45.68 -11.03 -16.67
C PHE A 97 -46.60 -11.84 -17.58
N ILE A 98 -47.57 -11.18 -18.21
CA ILE A 98 -48.41 -11.74 -19.27
C ILE A 98 -47.80 -11.42 -20.63
N ALA A 99 -47.45 -12.47 -21.37
CA ALA A 99 -46.94 -12.35 -22.73
C ALA A 99 -48.09 -12.25 -23.75
N GLU A 100 -48.20 -11.12 -24.44
CA GLU A 100 -49.15 -10.90 -25.52
C GLU A 100 -48.45 -11.02 -26.88
N PRO A 101 -48.85 -11.96 -27.76
CA PRO A 101 -48.20 -12.13 -29.05
C PRO A 101 -48.46 -10.90 -29.95
N LEU A 102 -47.38 -10.32 -30.45
CA LEU A 102 -47.46 -9.20 -31.40
C LEU A 102 -47.51 -9.72 -32.83
N PRO A 103 -48.16 -8.98 -33.76
CA PRO A 103 -48.16 -9.34 -35.17
C PRO A 103 -46.73 -9.47 -35.73
N PRO A 104 -46.47 -10.50 -36.56
CA PRO A 104 -45.17 -10.67 -37.17
C PRO A 104 -44.85 -9.48 -38.08
N MET A 105 -43.60 -9.02 -38.02
CA MET A 105 -43.09 -7.94 -38.87
C MET A 105 -42.08 -8.45 -39.88
N ASP A 106 -42.11 -7.86 -41.08
CA ASP A 106 -41.06 -8.06 -42.07
C ASP A 106 -39.83 -7.24 -41.70
N PHE A 107 -38.87 -7.90 -41.07
CA PHE A 107 -37.60 -7.27 -40.70
C PHE A 107 -36.56 -7.27 -41.81
N GLY A 108 -36.84 -7.98 -42.92
CA GLY A 108 -36.10 -7.99 -44.18
C GLY A 108 -34.61 -7.66 -44.07
N ARG A 109 -34.21 -6.51 -44.63
CA ARG A 109 -32.82 -6.06 -44.73
C ARG A 109 -32.31 -5.32 -43.48
N ILE A 110 -33.22 -4.72 -42.70
CA ILE A 110 -32.87 -3.85 -41.56
C ILE A 110 -32.43 -4.69 -40.36
N ALA A 111 -33.13 -5.80 -40.06
CA ALA A 111 -32.68 -6.70 -38.99
C ALA A 111 -31.34 -7.36 -39.33
N ALA A 112 -31.06 -7.70 -40.59
CA ALA A 112 -29.76 -8.24 -40.97
C ALA A 112 -28.61 -7.23 -40.77
N GLN A 113 -28.85 -5.94 -41.07
CA GLN A 113 -27.86 -4.88 -40.84
C GLN A 113 -27.69 -4.55 -39.35
N SER A 114 -28.79 -4.46 -38.58
CA SER A 114 -28.75 -4.26 -37.13
C SER A 114 -28.12 -5.45 -36.41
N ALA A 115 -28.46 -6.68 -36.80
CA ALA A 115 -27.81 -7.90 -36.34
C ALA A 115 -26.31 -7.85 -36.59
N LYS A 116 -25.88 -7.53 -37.82
CA LYS A 116 -24.45 -7.38 -38.13
C LYS A 116 -23.77 -6.37 -37.20
N GLN A 117 -24.43 -5.25 -36.90
CA GLN A 117 -23.89 -4.24 -36.00
C GLN A 117 -23.78 -4.73 -34.55
N VAL A 118 -24.82 -5.37 -34.01
CA VAL A 118 -24.81 -5.92 -32.64
C VAL A 118 -23.82 -7.08 -32.54
N ILE A 119 -23.73 -7.93 -33.55
CA ILE A 119 -22.73 -9.02 -33.57
C ILE A 119 -21.33 -8.43 -33.59
N VAL A 120 -21.02 -7.45 -34.44
CA VAL A 120 -19.70 -6.78 -34.43
C VAL A 120 -19.40 -6.15 -33.07
N GLN A 121 -20.40 -5.61 -32.36
CA GLN A 121 -20.24 -5.11 -31.00
C GLN A 121 -19.95 -6.23 -29.99
N LYS A 122 -20.72 -7.32 -30.02
CA LYS A 122 -20.54 -8.49 -29.15
C LYS A 122 -19.22 -9.23 -29.39
N VAL A 123 -18.78 -9.33 -30.65
CA VAL A 123 -17.44 -9.82 -31.02
C VAL A 123 -16.38 -8.97 -30.34
N ARG A 124 -16.47 -7.65 -30.47
CA ARG A 124 -15.51 -6.72 -29.86
C ARG A 124 -15.56 -6.76 -28.34
N GLU A 125 -16.72 -6.98 -27.71
CA GLU A 125 -16.84 -7.19 -26.26
C GLU A 125 -16.10 -8.46 -25.84
N ALA A 126 -16.38 -9.59 -26.50
CA ALA A 126 -15.73 -10.86 -26.19
C ALA A 126 -14.21 -10.83 -26.43
N GLU A 127 -13.74 -10.17 -27.50
CA GLU A 127 -12.31 -9.96 -27.77
C GLU A 127 -11.66 -9.11 -26.67
N ARG A 128 -12.34 -8.05 -26.22
CA ARG A 128 -11.87 -7.17 -25.14
C ARG A 128 -11.78 -7.90 -23.80
N ASP A 129 -12.79 -8.69 -23.45
CA ASP A 129 -12.80 -9.46 -22.20
C ASP A 129 -11.69 -10.51 -22.20
N ARG A 130 -11.53 -11.23 -23.31
CA ARG A 130 -10.45 -12.20 -23.48
C ARG A 130 -9.07 -11.55 -23.37
N GLN A 131 -8.89 -10.38 -23.99
CA GLN A 131 -7.64 -9.62 -23.91
C GLN A 131 -7.37 -9.17 -22.47
N PHE A 132 -8.39 -8.69 -21.76
CA PHE A 132 -8.24 -8.32 -20.34
C PHE A 132 -7.78 -9.51 -19.49
N ASP A 133 -8.44 -10.66 -19.63
CA ASP A 133 -8.12 -11.86 -18.83
C ASP A 133 -6.72 -12.41 -19.15
N GLU A 134 -6.23 -12.26 -20.39
CA GLU A 134 -4.87 -12.62 -20.79
C GLU A 134 -3.82 -11.75 -20.08
N TYR A 135 -3.99 -10.43 -20.06
CA TYR A 135 -2.99 -9.51 -19.50
C TYR A 135 -3.11 -9.30 -18.00
N LYS A 136 -4.29 -9.49 -17.41
CA LYS A 136 -4.48 -9.42 -15.95
C LYS A 136 -3.56 -10.40 -15.22
N ASN A 137 -3.40 -11.61 -15.77
CA ASN A 137 -2.54 -12.65 -15.18
C ASN A 137 -1.04 -12.41 -15.44
N ARG A 138 -0.69 -11.40 -16.26
CA ARG A 138 0.68 -11.07 -16.65
C ARG A 138 1.16 -9.76 -16.03
N ILE A 139 0.40 -9.19 -15.08
CA ILE A 139 0.88 -8.09 -14.25
C ILE A 139 2.14 -8.58 -13.53
N GLY A 140 3.21 -7.79 -13.58
CA GLY A 140 4.51 -8.21 -13.07
C GLY A 140 5.50 -8.71 -14.11
N GLU A 141 5.11 -8.83 -15.38
CA GLU A 141 5.98 -9.29 -16.47
C GLU A 141 6.55 -8.15 -17.30
N ILE A 142 7.72 -8.41 -17.92
CA ILE A 142 8.24 -7.57 -19.00
C ILE A 142 7.62 -8.01 -20.32
N VAL A 143 7.08 -7.05 -21.06
CA VAL A 143 6.58 -7.26 -22.41
C VAL A 143 7.36 -6.44 -23.42
N ASN A 144 7.45 -7.02 -24.62
CA ASN A 144 8.08 -6.39 -25.77
C ASN A 144 6.98 -5.94 -26.72
N GLY A 145 7.07 -4.71 -27.21
CA GLY A 145 6.13 -4.15 -28.16
C GLY A 145 6.79 -3.20 -29.15
N VAL A 146 5.99 -2.71 -30.09
CA VAL A 146 6.40 -1.72 -31.09
C VAL A 146 5.63 -0.44 -30.86
N VAL A 147 6.32 0.69 -30.81
CA VAL A 147 5.70 2.00 -30.64
C VAL A 147 4.88 2.32 -31.89
N LYS A 148 3.57 2.46 -31.71
CA LYS A 148 2.62 2.77 -32.78
C LYS A 148 2.48 4.27 -33.01
N ARG A 149 2.48 5.05 -31.93
CA ARG A 149 2.40 6.51 -31.94
C ARG A 149 2.76 7.10 -30.58
N VAL A 150 3.13 8.38 -30.59
CA VAL A 150 3.43 9.17 -29.38
C VAL A 150 2.48 10.37 -29.35
N GLU A 151 1.72 10.50 -28.26
CA GLU A 151 0.65 11.49 -28.09
C GLU A 151 0.89 12.29 -26.80
N TYR A 152 1.17 13.60 -26.92
CA TYR A 152 1.37 14.50 -25.77
C TYR A 152 2.37 13.99 -24.70
N GLY A 153 3.35 13.18 -25.12
CA GLY A 153 4.35 12.56 -24.24
C GLY A 153 3.99 11.15 -23.74
N ASN A 154 2.78 10.66 -24.00
CA ASN A 154 2.42 9.26 -23.79
C ASN A 154 2.83 8.43 -25.00
N VAL A 155 3.31 7.21 -24.77
CA VAL A 155 3.74 6.30 -25.83
C VAL A 155 2.73 5.17 -25.93
N ILE A 156 2.09 5.06 -27.09
CA ILE A 156 1.15 3.96 -27.38
C ILE A 156 1.93 2.83 -28.05
N VAL A 157 1.90 1.68 -27.42
CA VAL A 157 2.66 0.49 -27.78
C VAL A 157 1.70 -0.58 -28.30
N ASP A 158 2.03 -1.15 -29.45
CA ASP A 158 1.36 -2.32 -30.00
C ASP A 158 2.02 -3.60 -29.48
N LEU A 159 1.25 -4.43 -28.78
CA LEU A 159 1.65 -5.75 -28.28
C LEU A 159 1.19 -6.88 -29.23
N GLY A 160 0.67 -6.54 -30.41
CA GLY A 160 0.17 -7.45 -31.44
C GLY A 160 -1.28 -7.90 -31.21
N ARG A 161 -1.63 -8.27 -29.97
CA ARG A 161 -3.00 -8.65 -29.56
C ARG A 161 -3.76 -7.53 -28.84
N GLY A 162 -3.12 -6.39 -28.61
CA GLY A 162 -3.65 -5.31 -27.78
C GLY A 162 -2.80 -4.05 -27.86
N GLU A 163 -3.42 -2.91 -27.54
CA GLU A 163 -2.70 -1.65 -27.33
C GLU A 163 -2.40 -1.45 -25.84
N ALA A 164 -1.20 -0.98 -25.56
CA ALA A 164 -0.74 -0.62 -24.24
C ALA A 164 -0.25 0.83 -24.23
N ILE A 165 -0.23 1.44 -23.06
CA ILE A 165 0.19 2.83 -22.90
C ILE A 165 1.30 2.92 -21.87
N VAL A 166 2.39 3.59 -22.23
CA VAL A 166 3.38 4.10 -21.27
C VAL A 166 3.06 5.58 -21.07
N ARG A 167 2.72 5.96 -19.85
CA ARG A 167 2.47 7.37 -19.51
C ARG A 167 3.79 8.14 -19.46
N ARG A 168 3.73 9.45 -19.63
CA ARG A 168 4.92 10.31 -19.53
C ARG A 168 5.69 10.14 -18.23
N ASP A 169 4.98 10.02 -17.11
CA ASP A 169 5.60 9.88 -15.77
C ASP A 169 6.16 8.46 -15.53
N GLU A 170 5.74 7.50 -16.37
CA GLU A 170 6.20 6.11 -16.34
C GLU A 170 7.30 5.84 -17.38
N LEU A 171 7.76 6.88 -18.09
CA LEU A 171 8.89 6.84 -19.00
C LEU A 171 10.16 7.33 -18.29
N ILE A 172 11.29 6.74 -18.66
CA ILE A 172 12.58 7.21 -18.17
C ILE A 172 12.82 8.64 -18.68
N PRO A 173 13.19 9.60 -17.82
CA PRO A 173 13.46 10.97 -18.25
C PRO A 173 14.47 11.02 -19.40
N ARG A 174 14.21 11.88 -20.39
CA ARG A 174 15.03 12.09 -21.61
C ARG A 174 15.04 10.90 -22.59
N GLU A 175 14.31 9.84 -22.32
CA GLU A 175 14.05 8.79 -23.30
C GLU A 175 13.06 9.28 -24.36
N ALA A 176 13.41 9.12 -25.63
CA ALA A 176 12.58 9.57 -26.75
C ALA A 176 12.28 8.40 -27.68
N PHE A 177 11.00 8.04 -27.76
CA PHE A 177 10.51 7.02 -28.67
C PHE A 177 9.96 7.63 -29.96
N ARG A 178 10.19 6.95 -31.08
CA ARG A 178 9.61 7.24 -32.39
C ARG A 178 8.69 6.11 -32.83
N ASN A 179 7.82 6.43 -33.77
CA ASN A 179 6.95 5.42 -34.37
C ASN A 179 7.81 4.33 -35.07
N GLY A 180 7.52 3.07 -34.76
CA GLY A 180 8.25 1.91 -35.24
C GLY A 180 9.37 1.42 -34.32
N ASP A 181 9.73 2.18 -33.28
CA ASP A 181 10.76 1.76 -32.33
C ASP A 181 10.27 0.57 -31.50
N ARG A 182 11.20 -0.33 -31.14
CA ARG A 182 10.92 -1.41 -30.20
C ARG A 182 11.08 -0.90 -28.78
N ILE A 183 10.16 -1.29 -27.92
CA ILE A 183 10.16 -0.91 -26.50
C ILE A 183 9.92 -2.14 -25.65
N ARG A 184 10.70 -2.27 -24.58
CA ARG A 184 10.46 -3.23 -23.50
C ARG A 184 9.89 -2.47 -22.31
N ALA A 185 8.88 -2.99 -21.63
CA ALA A 185 8.34 -2.32 -20.45
C ALA A 185 7.68 -3.32 -19.51
N TYR A 186 7.55 -2.93 -18.25
CA TYR A 186 6.90 -3.69 -17.20
C TYR A 186 5.40 -3.42 -17.16
N ILE A 187 4.57 -4.48 -17.13
CA ILE A 187 3.13 -4.33 -16.90
C ILE A 187 2.91 -4.12 -15.40
N TYR A 188 2.55 -2.90 -15.01
CA TYR A 188 2.25 -2.59 -13.61
C TYR A 188 0.75 -2.61 -13.30
N ASP A 189 -0.11 -2.37 -14.30
CA ASP A 189 -1.56 -2.34 -14.10
C ASP A 189 -2.32 -2.65 -15.40
N VAL A 190 -3.50 -3.26 -15.28
CA VAL A 190 -4.41 -3.57 -16.39
C VAL A 190 -5.83 -3.22 -15.95
N ARG A 191 -6.45 -2.24 -16.63
CA ARG A 191 -7.80 -1.74 -16.27
C ARG A 191 -8.81 -2.03 -17.37
N ARG A 192 -10.07 -2.27 -16.98
CA ARG A 192 -11.20 -2.35 -17.91
C ARG A 192 -11.72 -0.94 -18.18
N GLU A 193 -11.65 -0.47 -19.43
CA GLU A 193 -12.32 0.77 -19.85
C GLU A 193 -13.44 0.49 -20.87
N GLN A 194 -14.36 1.46 -21.00
CA GLN A 194 -15.47 1.37 -21.95
C GLN A 194 -15.02 1.18 -23.41
N ARG A 195 -13.81 1.64 -23.74
CA ARG A 195 -13.22 1.54 -25.08
C ARG A 195 -12.35 0.30 -25.31
N GLY A 196 -12.07 -0.50 -24.27
CA GLY A 196 -11.09 -1.58 -24.32
C GLY A 196 -10.38 -1.78 -22.98
N PRO A 197 -9.80 -2.96 -22.71
CA PRO A 197 -8.84 -3.05 -21.63
C PRO A 197 -7.63 -2.17 -21.96
N GLN A 198 -7.24 -1.34 -21.00
CA GLN A 198 -6.05 -0.51 -21.10
C GLN A 198 -4.93 -1.15 -20.28
N ILE A 199 -3.85 -1.50 -20.94
CA ILE A 199 -2.66 -2.08 -20.33
C ILE A 199 -1.69 -0.93 -20.06
N PHE A 200 -1.36 -0.71 -18.79
CA PHE A 200 -0.41 0.31 -18.38
C PHE A 200 0.97 -0.29 -18.21
N LEU A 201 1.92 0.33 -18.89
CA LEU A 201 3.31 -0.06 -18.93
C LEU A 201 4.15 0.99 -18.20
N SER A 202 5.21 0.53 -17.54
CA SER A 202 6.19 1.38 -16.88
C SER A 202 7.61 0.95 -17.20
N ARG A 203 8.50 1.93 -17.35
CA ARG A 203 9.95 1.75 -17.44
C ARG A 203 10.67 2.33 -16.21
N THR A 204 9.97 3.13 -15.40
CA THR A 204 10.49 3.73 -14.16
C THR A 204 10.33 2.80 -12.96
N HIS A 205 9.35 1.89 -12.97
CA HIS A 205 9.06 1.00 -11.85
C HIS A 205 10.29 0.18 -11.40
N PRO A 206 10.60 0.04 -10.09
CA PRO A 206 11.75 -0.71 -9.59
C PRO A 206 11.78 -2.18 -10.06
N GLN A 207 10.63 -2.83 -10.09
CA GLN A 207 10.50 -4.21 -10.56
C GLN A 207 10.88 -4.41 -12.03
N PHE A 208 10.85 -3.35 -12.86
CA PHE A 208 11.35 -3.45 -14.23
C PHE A 208 12.84 -3.81 -14.25
N MET A 209 13.64 -3.17 -13.41
CA MET A 209 15.07 -3.48 -13.27
C MET A 209 15.29 -4.90 -12.74
N ALA A 210 14.58 -5.30 -11.68
CA ALA A 210 14.71 -6.64 -11.11
C ALA A 210 14.42 -7.73 -12.15
N LYS A 211 13.37 -7.54 -12.97
CA LYS A 211 13.02 -8.47 -14.05
C LYS A 211 14.00 -8.44 -15.22
N LEU A 212 14.63 -7.30 -15.53
CA LEU A 212 15.71 -7.24 -16.51
C LEU A 212 16.93 -8.03 -16.04
N PHE A 213 17.31 -7.89 -14.77
CA PHE A 213 18.38 -8.70 -14.17
C PHE A 213 18.04 -10.19 -14.17
N ALA A 214 16.79 -10.57 -13.87
CA ALA A 214 16.36 -11.96 -13.93
C ALA A 214 16.43 -12.56 -15.36
N GLN A 215 16.31 -11.75 -16.41
CA GLN A 215 16.50 -12.20 -17.80
C GLN A 215 17.98 -12.34 -18.19
N GLU A 216 18.85 -11.52 -17.61
CA GLU A 216 20.28 -11.45 -17.95
C GLU A 216 21.16 -12.37 -17.08
N VAL A 217 20.72 -12.66 -15.84
CA VAL A 217 21.45 -13.43 -14.83
C VAL A 217 20.70 -14.74 -14.54
N PRO A 218 21.14 -15.89 -15.09
CA PRO A 218 20.48 -17.18 -14.87
C PRO A 218 20.34 -17.56 -13.40
N GLU A 219 21.31 -17.19 -12.57
CA GLU A 219 21.32 -17.47 -11.13
C GLU A 219 20.16 -16.78 -10.39
N ILE A 220 19.68 -15.63 -10.90
CA ILE A 220 18.46 -14.97 -10.38
C ILE A 220 17.20 -15.68 -10.89
N TYR A 221 17.20 -16.13 -12.15
CA TYR A 221 16.07 -16.88 -12.71
C TYR A 221 15.82 -18.20 -11.98
N ASP A 222 16.90 -18.92 -11.65
CA ASP A 222 16.88 -20.19 -10.91
C ASP A 222 16.68 -19.98 -9.39
N ALA A 223 16.48 -18.74 -8.94
CA ALA A 223 16.28 -18.35 -7.53
C ALA A 223 17.42 -18.78 -6.58
N ILE A 224 18.64 -18.91 -7.10
CA ILE A 224 19.87 -19.11 -6.31
C ILE A 224 20.27 -17.77 -5.69
N ILE A 225 20.22 -16.71 -6.51
CA ILE A 225 20.38 -15.32 -6.08
C ILE A 225 19.00 -14.67 -6.01
N GLU A 226 18.72 -14.02 -4.90
CA GLU A 226 17.49 -13.30 -4.64
C GLU A 226 17.76 -11.79 -4.67
N VAL A 227 16.94 -11.04 -5.40
CA VAL A 227 16.93 -9.57 -5.35
C VAL A 227 16.05 -9.16 -4.17
N LYS A 228 16.67 -8.63 -3.11
CA LYS A 228 15.98 -8.25 -1.85
C LYS A 228 15.27 -6.92 -1.97
N SER A 229 15.95 -5.90 -2.48
CA SER A 229 15.40 -4.57 -2.64
C SER A 229 16.02 -3.84 -3.82
N VAL A 230 15.29 -2.87 -4.35
CA VAL A 230 15.70 -2.06 -5.51
C VAL A 230 15.29 -0.62 -5.26
N ALA A 231 16.25 0.30 -5.20
CA ALA A 231 16.03 1.73 -5.11
C ALA A 231 16.50 2.40 -6.41
N ARG A 232 15.67 3.24 -7.02
CA ARG A 232 15.97 3.85 -8.33
C ARG A 232 15.62 5.33 -8.37
N ASP A 233 16.52 6.09 -8.97
CA ASP A 233 16.25 7.39 -9.57
C ASP A 233 16.33 7.21 -11.11
N PRO A 234 15.17 6.95 -11.77
CA PRO A 234 15.13 6.46 -13.14
C PRO A 234 15.91 7.33 -14.13
N GLY A 235 16.76 6.70 -14.94
CA GLY A 235 17.60 7.37 -15.94
C GLY A 235 18.83 8.09 -15.38
N SER A 236 19.08 8.00 -14.07
CA SER A 236 20.28 8.55 -13.44
C SER A 236 21.08 7.49 -12.70
N ARG A 237 20.55 6.98 -11.58
CA ARG A 237 21.28 6.05 -10.71
C ARG A 237 20.32 5.13 -9.97
N ALA A 238 20.78 3.92 -9.67
CA ALA A 238 20.05 2.93 -8.91
C ALA A 238 20.97 2.09 -8.05
N LYS A 239 20.38 1.53 -7.00
CA LYS A 239 20.98 0.57 -6.08
C LYS A 239 20.12 -0.68 -6.06
N ILE A 240 20.75 -1.84 -6.18
CA ILE A 240 20.08 -3.15 -6.12
C ILE A 240 20.76 -4.02 -5.06
N ALA A 241 19.97 -4.51 -4.11
CA ALA A 241 20.45 -5.39 -3.05
C ALA A 241 20.23 -6.85 -3.46
N VAL A 242 21.30 -7.64 -3.46
CA VAL A 242 21.29 -9.04 -3.87
C VAL A 242 21.80 -9.94 -2.75
N TYR A 243 21.15 -11.07 -2.57
CA TYR A 243 21.50 -12.09 -1.59
C TYR A 243 21.67 -13.45 -2.29
N SER A 244 22.74 -14.18 -1.99
CA SER A 244 22.89 -15.55 -2.46
C SER A 244 22.43 -16.52 -1.37
N ARG A 245 21.57 -17.48 -1.73
CA ARG A 245 21.21 -18.60 -0.83
C ARG A 245 22.34 -19.63 -0.71
N ASP A 246 23.27 -19.62 -1.66
CA ASP A 246 24.44 -20.48 -1.68
C ASP A 246 25.70 -19.65 -1.41
N SER A 247 26.38 -19.94 -0.29
CA SER A 247 27.60 -19.25 0.12
C SER A 247 28.78 -19.46 -0.84
N SER A 248 28.73 -20.46 -1.71
CA SER A 248 29.77 -20.71 -2.71
C SER A 248 29.68 -19.78 -3.92
N ILE A 249 28.57 -19.05 -4.07
CA ILE A 249 28.29 -18.17 -5.20
C ILE A 249 28.34 -16.72 -4.72
N ASP A 250 29.22 -15.92 -5.33
CA ASP A 250 29.25 -14.48 -5.13
C ASP A 250 28.09 -13.80 -5.90
N PRO A 251 27.09 -13.22 -5.20
CA PRO A 251 25.94 -12.63 -5.86
C PRO A 251 26.30 -11.38 -6.67
N VAL A 252 27.30 -10.61 -6.25
CA VAL A 252 27.70 -9.39 -6.95
C VAL A 252 28.40 -9.75 -8.25
N GLY A 253 29.40 -10.64 -8.18
CA GLY A 253 30.14 -11.13 -9.34
C GLY A 253 29.24 -11.77 -10.41
N ALA A 254 28.26 -12.59 -9.98
CA ALA A 254 27.29 -13.19 -10.89
C ALA A 254 26.41 -12.15 -11.61
N CYS A 255 25.97 -11.11 -10.91
CA CYS A 255 25.16 -10.03 -11.50
C CYS A 255 25.96 -9.11 -12.43
N VAL A 256 27.24 -8.86 -12.12
CA VAL A 256 28.14 -8.06 -12.95
C VAL A 256 28.53 -8.81 -14.23
N GLY A 257 28.88 -10.09 -14.10
CA GLY A 257 29.36 -10.92 -15.20
C GLY A 257 30.77 -10.54 -15.68
N MET A 258 31.27 -11.23 -16.71
CA MET A 258 32.63 -11.03 -17.22
C MET A 258 32.85 -9.59 -17.68
N ARG A 259 33.70 -8.84 -16.96
CA ARG A 259 33.96 -7.41 -17.20
C ARG A 259 32.70 -6.53 -17.22
N GLY A 260 31.67 -6.90 -16.45
CA GLY A 260 30.44 -6.13 -16.38
C GLY A 260 29.47 -6.37 -17.54
N SER A 261 29.67 -7.40 -18.37
CA SER A 261 28.85 -7.61 -19.58
C SER A 261 27.35 -7.68 -19.29
N ARG A 262 26.96 -8.33 -18.19
CA ARG A 262 25.54 -8.52 -17.82
C ARG A 262 24.93 -7.21 -17.33
N VAL A 263 25.56 -6.56 -16.35
CA VAL A 263 25.08 -5.25 -15.86
C VAL A 263 25.05 -4.19 -16.96
N GLN A 264 26.01 -4.18 -17.88
CA GLN A 264 26.02 -3.23 -19.00
C GLN A 264 24.84 -3.43 -19.96
N ALA A 265 24.37 -4.66 -20.18
CA ALA A 265 23.18 -4.92 -20.99
C ALA A 265 21.92 -4.30 -20.36
N VAL A 266 21.78 -4.39 -19.03
CA VAL A 266 20.68 -3.77 -18.28
C VAL A 266 20.81 -2.24 -18.27
N VAL A 267 22.02 -1.71 -18.03
CA VAL A 267 22.32 -0.26 -18.08
C VAL A 267 21.95 0.32 -19.44
N GLN A 268 22.27 -0.38 -20.53
CA GLN A 268 21.96 0.06 -21.89
C GLN A 268 20.44 0.10 -22.13
N GLU A 269 19.69 -0.87 -21.61
CA GLU A 269 18.22 -0.87 -21.69
C GLU A 269 17.60 0.28 -20.89
N LEU A 270 18.23 0.71 -19.80
CA LEU A 270 17.79 1.80 -18.93
C LEU A 270 18.39 3.16 -19.29
N GLN A 271 18.82 3.36 -20.56
CA GLN A 271 19.34 4.63 -21.09
C GLN A 271 20.59 5.16 -20.34
N GLY A 272 21.47 4.26 -19.87
CA GLY A 272 22.72 4.65 -19.22
C GLY A 272 22.57 4.96 -17.73
N GLU A 273 21.48 4.53 -17.09
CA GLU A 273 21.31 4.57 -15.64
C GLU A 273 22.47 3.83 -14.94
N LYS A 274 23.14 4.49 -13.99
CA LYS A 274 24.26 3.88 -13.25
C LYS A 274 23.72 2.94 -12.18
N ILE A 275 24.08 1.66 -12.23
CA ILE A 275 23.57 0.65 -11.31
C ILE A 275 24.70 0.22 -10.36
N ASP A 276 24.49 0.40 -9.06
CA ASP A 276 25.34 -0.15 -8.01
C ASP A 276 24.70 -1.44 -7.49
N ILE A 277 25.44 -2.56 -7.54
CA ILE A 277 24.99 -3.86 -7.05
C ILE A 277 25.62 -4.08 -5.68
N ILE A 278 24.78 -4.27 -4.66
CA ILE A 278 25.15 -4.26 -3.25
C ILE A 278 24.83 -5.62 -2.64
N PRO A 279 25.77 -6.27 -1.92
CA PRO A 279 25.46 -7.48 -1.18
C PRO A 279 24.55 -7.15 0.00
N TRP A 280 23.39 -7.81 0.04
CA TRP A 280 22.46 -7.70 1.16
C TRP A 280 23.01 -8.46 2.37
N SER A 281 22.87 -7.86 3.56
CA SER A 281 23.22 -8.46 4.85
C SER A 281 22.02 -8.40 5.79
N PRO A 282 21.79 -9.42 6.63
CA PRO A 282 20.79 -9.35 7.70
C PRO A 282 21.20 -8.36 8.81
N ASP A 283 22.51 -8.12 8.99
CA ASP A 283 23.01 -7.08 9.89
C ASP A 283 22.84 -5.70 9.25
N ALA A 284 22.05 -4.83 9.91
CA ALA A 284 21.68 -3.51 9.39
C ALA A 284 22.90 -2.59 9.21
N ALA A 285 23.82 -2.58 10.17
CA ALA A 285 25.04 -1.78 10.10
C ALA A 285 25.87 -2.14 8.87
N THR A 286 26.16 -3.44 8.67
CA THR A 286 26.89 -3.94 7.49
C THR A 286 26.15 -3.60 6.19
N PHE A 287 24.82 -3.77 6.16
CA PHE A 287 24.05 -3.50 4.96
C PHE A 287 24.07 -2.01 4.57
N ILE A 288 24.03 -1.11 5.55
CA ILE A 288 24.08 0.36 5.32
C ILE A 288 25.45 0.82 4.84
N VAL A 289 26.52 0.29 5.43
CA VAL A 289 27.89 0.54 4.95
C VAL A 289 28.02 0.14 3.49
N ASN A 290 27.49 -1.04 3.13
CA ASN A 290 27.48 -1.50 1.75
C ASN A 290 26.59 -0.62 0.85
N ALA A 291 25.46 -0.13 1.35
CA ALA A 291 24.52 0.72 0.61
C ALA A 291 25.08 2.11 0.30
N LEU A 292 25.91 2.66 1.18
CA LEU A 292 26.53 3.99 1.01
C LEU A 292 27.72 4.01 0.06
N GLN A 293 28.19 2.84 -0.40
CA GLN A 293 29.25 2.74 -1.41
C GLN A 293 28.94 3.66 -2.61
N PRO A 294 29.94 4.42 -3.09
CA PRO A 294 31.38 4.25 -2.87
C PRO A 294 32.00 5.01 -1.67
N ALA A 295 31.21 5.67 -0.82
CA ALA A 295 31.76 6.39 0.33
C ALA A 295 32.22 5.42 1.43
N GLU A 296 33.37 5.72 2.04
CA GLU A 296 33.85 4.97 3.21
C GLU A 296 33.20 5.52 4.49
N VAL A 297 32.73 4.60 5.33
CA VAL A 297 32.04 4.91 6.60
C VAL A 297 32.98 4.60 7.75
N ALA A 298 33.10 5.54 8.70
CA ALA A 298 33.95 5.39 9.88
C ALA A 298 33.22 4.66 11.02
N LYS A 299 31.97 5.06 11.30
CA LYS A 299 31.16 4.52 12.38
C LYS A 299 29.67 4.57 12.02
N VAL A 300 28.91 3.60 12.48
CA VAL A 300 27.44 3.58 12.40
C VAL A 300 26.90 3.51 13.82
N VAL A 301 25.96 4.37 14.16
CA VAL A 301 25.22 4.37 15.41
C VAL A 301 23.77 4.08 15.06
N LEU A 302 23.24 3.00 15.64
CA LEU A 302 21.88 2.54 15.42
C LEU A 302 21.02 3.05 16.56
N ASP A 303 19.90 3.68 16.24
CA ASP A 303 18.82 3.97 17.16
C ASP A 303 17.64 3.08 16.76
N GLU A 304 17.45 1.98 17.50
CA GLU A 304 16.42 0.98 17.18
C GLU A 304 15.01 1.49 17.49
N ASP A 305 14.87 2.37 18.50
CA ASP A 305 13.57 2.91 18.93
C ASP A 305 13.04 3.94 17.93
N ALA A 306 13.92 4.76 17.35
CA ALA A 306 13.55 5.83 16.42
C ALA A 306 13.55 5.42 14.92
N GLU A 307 13.82 4.15 14.59
CA GLU A 307 14.07 3.66 13.21
C GLU A 307 15.07 4.54 12.42
N ARG A 308 16.03 5.15 13.14
CA ARG A 308 16.97 6.14 12.61
C ARG A 308 18.39 5.63 12.76
N ILE A 309 19.22 5.91 11.75
CA ILE A 309 20.61 5.50 11.77
C ILE A 309 21.51 6.67 11.47
N GLU A 310 22.48 6.87 12.34
CA GLU A 310 23.49 7.90 12.20
C GLU A 310 24.79 7.29 11.67
N VAL A 311 25.28 7.87 10.60
CA VAL A 311 26.47 7.40 9.89
C VAL A 311 27.52 8.48 9.95
N VAL A 312 28.62 8.18 10.63
CA VAL A 312 29.79 9.06 10.71
C VAL A 312 30.74 8.76 9.57
N VAL A 313 31.06 9.78 8.80
CA VAL A 313 32.00 9.72 7.67
C VAL A 313 33.13 10.73 7.83
N PRO A 314 34.31 10.46 7.28
CA PRO A 314 35.37 11.47 7.17
C PRO A 314 34.91 12.70 6.35
N ASP A 315 35.47 13.88 6.64
CA ASP A 315 35.10 15.14 5.98
C ASP A 315 35.24 15.10 4.45
N ASP A 316 36.24 14.38 3.94
CA ASP A 316 36.49 14.22 2.50
C ASP A 316 35.46 13.28 1.82
N GLN A 317 34.83 12.40 2.60
CA GLN A 317 33.80 11.46 2.14
C GLN A 317 32.38 12.00 2.26
N LEU A 318 32.14 13.05 3.06
CA LEU A 318 30.80 13.63 3.29
C LEU A 318 30.05 13.93 1.98
N SER A 319 30.72 14.61 1.05
CA SER A 319 30.13 14.98 -0.25
C SER A 319 29.79 13.75 -1.11
N LEU A 320 30.58 12.68 -0.99
CA LEU A 320 30.36 11.43 -1.72
C LEU A 320 29.21 10.62 -1.11
N ALA A 321 29.15 10.58 0.23
CA ALA A 321 28.14 9.87 1.00
C ALA A 321 26.74 10.46 0.78
N ILE A 322 26.61 11.79 0.82
CA ILE A 322 25.37 12.50 0.49
C ILE A 322 25.07 12.35 -1.01
N GLY A 323 26.08 12.57 -1.85
CA GLY A 323 25.96 12.57 -3.31
C GLY A 323 25.25 13.82 -3.85
N ARG A 324 25.17 13.94 -5.19
CA ARG A 324 24.57 15.11 -5.83
C ARG A 324 23.10 15.26 -5.45
N ARG A 325 22.74 16.36 -4.78
CA ARG A 325 21.37 16.62 -4.26
C ARG A 325 20.85 15.52 -3.34
N GLY A 326 21.72 14.91 -2.53
CA GLY A 326 21.34 13.83 -1.62
C GLY A 326 20.96 12.52 -2.32
N GLN A 327 21.34 12.34 -3.60
CA GLN A 327 20.93 11.17 -4.37
C GLN A 327 21.46 9.86 -3.76
N ASN A 328 22.69 9.83 -3.23
CA ASN A 328 23.27 8.58 -2.74
C ASN A 328 22.62 8.15 -1.42
N VAL A 329 22.51 9.07 -0.46
CA VAL A 329 21.84 8.83 0.83
C VAL A 329 20.36 8.47 0.66
N ARG A 330 19.63 9.15 -0.25
CA ARG A 330 18.22 8.82 -0.53
C ARG A 330 18.05 7.41 -1.11
N LEU A 331 18.93 7.03 -2.05
CA LEU A 331 18.88 5.68 -2.61
C LEU A 331 19.27 4.62 -1.59
N ALA A 332 20.22 4.92 -0.69
CA ALA A 332 20.59 4.02 0.40
C ALA A 332 19.43 3.84 1.39
N SER A 333 18.81 4.93 1.85
CA SER A 333 17.64 4.93 2.72
C SER A 333 16.47 4.15 2.11
N GLN A 334 16.13 4.38 0.84
CA GLN A 334 15.09 3.60 0.13
C GLN A 334 15.44 2.11 -0.03
N LEU A 335 16.72 1.77 -0.11
CA LEU A 335 17.17 0.39 -0.28
C LEU A 335 17.13 -0.40 1.03
N THR A 336 17.51 0.25 2.13
CA THR A 336 17.61 -0.35 3.46
C THR A 336 16.30 -0.26 4.25
N GLY A 337 15.47 0.74 3.95
CA GLY A 337 14.24 1.05 4.68
C GLY A 337 14.43 1.97 5.88
N TRP A 338 15.67 2.36 6.18
CA TRP A 338 16.03 3.20 7.34
C TRP A 338 16.19 4.67 6.95
N ASP A 339 15.91 5.59 7.87
CA ASP A 339 16.33 6.98 7.70
C ASP A 339 17.81 7.12 8.07
N ILE A 340 18.59 7.73 7.18
CA ILE A 340 20.05 7.76 7.28
C ILE A 340 20.52 9.20 7.40
N ASP A 341 20.96 9.57 8.60
CA ASP A 341 21.60 10.85 8.88
C ASP A 341 23.12 10.70 8.76
N ILE A 342 23.74 11.58 7.97
CA ILE A 342 25.20 11.54 7.73
C ILE A 342 25.84 12.72 8.43
N LEU A 343 26.79 12.43 9.32
CA LEU A 343 27.54 13.39 10.13
C LEU A 343 29.03 13.25 9.88
N THR A 344 29.79 14.32 10.08
CA THR A 344 31.25 14.22 10.15
C THR A 344 31.71 13.79 11.55
N GLU A 345 32.94 13.31 11.66
CA GLU A 345 33.55 12.99 12.97
C GLU A 345 33.57 14.21 13.91
N GLN A 346 33.74 15.41 13.35
CA GLN A 346 33.70 16.65 14.12
C GLN A 346 32.28 16.96 14.59
N GLU A 347 31.27 16.86 13.72
CA GLU A 347 29.87 17.11 14.06
C GLU A 347 29.36 16.13 15.12
N GLU A 348 29.70 14.84 15.00
CA GLU A 348 29.33 13.82 15.99
C GLU A 348 30.00 14.09 17.35
N SER A 349 31.27 14.52 17.35
CA SER A 349 31.99 14.89 18.57
C SER A 349 31.39 16.13 19.24
N GLU A 350 31.08 17.18 18.47
CA GLU A 350 30.46 18.41 18.96
C GLU A 350 29.07 18.13 19.55
N ARG A 351 28.27 17.28 18.88
CA ARG A 351 26.97 16.85 19.38
C ARG A 351 27.10 16.07 20.69
N ARG A 352 27.98 15.08 20.76
CA ARG A 352 28.22 14.32 22.00
C ARG A 352 28.67 15.21 23.15
N GLN A 353 29.51 16.20 22.90
CA GLN A 353 29.92 17.17 23.92
C GLN A 353 28.73 18.02 24.40
N LYS A 354 27.85 18.42 23.48
CA LYS A 354 26.63 19.18 23.81
C LYS A 354 25.66 18.35 24.65
N GLU A 355 25.38 17.12 24.23
CA GLU A 355 24.53 16.18 24.97
C GLU A 355 25.09 15.86 26.36
N PHE A 356 26.41 15.64 26.45
CA PHE A 356 27.10 15.43 27.72
C PHE A 356 26.97 16.64 28.66
N ALA A 357 27.13 17.87 28.13
CA ALA A 357 26.99 19.09 28.91
C ALA A 357 25.53 19.32 29.35
N GLU A 358 24.55 19.04 28.50
CA GLU A 358 23.11 19.13 28.82
C GLU A 358 22.72 18.13 29.92
N ARG A 359 23.17 16.87 29.82
CA ARG A 359 22.96 15.84 30.87
C ARG A 359 23.66 16.20 32.17
N THR A 360 24.89 16.69 32.10
CA THR A 360 25.63 17.18 33.28
C THR A 360 24.82 18.28 33.98
N GLN A 361 24.34 19.25 33.22
CA GLN A 361 23.57 20.36 33.76
C GLN A 361 22.23 19.91 34.36
N LEU A 362 21.54 18.96 33.71
CA LEU A 362 20.33 18.33 34.24
C LEU A 362 20.58 17.75 35.64
N PHE A 363 21.65 16.97 35.81
CA PHE A 363 21.97 16.36 37.12
C PHE A 363 22.39 17.39 38.16
N VAL A 364 23.18 18.40 37.77
CA VAL A 364 23.57 19.50 38.67
C VAL A 364 22.34 20.22 39.21
N ASP A 365 21.40 20.58 38.34
CA ASP A 365 20.20 21.33 38.72
C ASP A 365 19.19 20.47 39.49
N ALA A 366 18.96 19.24 39.04
CA ALA A 366 17.97 18.33 39.66
C ALA A 366 18.43 17.80 41.02
N LEU A 367 19.70 17.39 41.13
CA LEU A 367 20.24 16.73 42.32
C LEU A 367 20.95 17.71 43.26
N ASN A 368 21.08 18.98 42.86
CA ASN A 368 21.79 20.03 43.58
C ASN A 368 23.20 19.57 44.00
N VAL A 369 23.92 18.97 43.04
CA VAL A 369 25.28 18.46 43.19
C VAL A 369 26.26 19.40 42.51
N ASP A 370 27.57 19.22 42.74
CA ASP A 370 28.57 19.97 42.00
C ASP A 370 28.74 19.45 40.56
N GLU A 371 29.41 20.24 39.73
CA GLU A 371 29.65 19.90 38.32
C GLU A 371 30.41 18.58 38.16
N VAL A 372 31.28 18.24 39.11
CA VAL A 372 32.10 17.01 39.06
C VAL A 372 31.21 15.78 39.21
N VAL A 373 30.31 15.78 40.20
CA VAL A 373 29.34 14.70 40.40
C VAL A 373 28.40 14.57 39.20
N GLY A 374 27.92 15.70 38.66
CA GLY A 374 27.09 15.69 37.45
C GLY A 374 27.79 15.10 36.22
N GLN A 375 29.08 15.43 36.02
CA GLN A 375 29.89 14.87 34.94
C GLN A 375 30.12 13.37 35.10
N LEU A 376 30.37 12.90 36.33
CA LEU A 376 30.55 11.48 36.62
C LEU A 376 29.29 10.68 36.27
N LEU A 377 28.11 11.16 36.71
CA LEU A 377 26.82 10.53 36.37
C LEU A 377 26.59 10.52 34.84
N ALA A 378 26.82 11.64 34.16
CA ALA A 378 26.68 11.70 32.70
C ALA A 378 27.68 10.78 31.96
N SER A 379 28.87 10.56 32.52
CA SER A 379 29.92 9.72 31.91
C SER A 379 29.64 8.22 32.03
N GLU A 380 28.95 7.81 33.09
CA GLU A 380 28.51 6.43 33.31
C GLU A 380 27.28 6.07 32.48
N GLY A 381 26.66 7.06 31.83
CA GLY A 381 25.64 6.84 30.81
C GLY A 381 24.21 7.17 31.24
N PHE A 382 24.00 7.61 32.48
CA PHE A 382 22.68 8.04 32.95
C PHE A 382 22.10 9.14 32.04
N ALA A 383 20.89 8.92 31.53
CA ALA A 383 20.23 9.82 30.61
C ALA A 383 19.12 10.66 31.26
N SER A 384 18.57 10.20 32.38
CA SER A 384 17.45 10.83 33.09
C SER A 384 17.61 10.80 34.61
N VAL A 385 16.88 11.67 35.32
CA VAL A 385 16.87 11.70 36.79
C VAL A 385 16.14 10.47 37.35
N GLU A 386 15.14 9.98 36.62
CA GLU A 386 14.40 8.76 36.91
C GLU A 386 15.32 7.53 36.95
N GLU A 387 16.21 7.37 35.98
CA GLU A 387 17.20 6.27 36.00
C GLU A 387 18.05 6.33 37.26
N VAL A 388 18.59 7.50 37.61
CA VAL A 388 19.40 7.68 38.82
C VAL A 388 18.61 7.36 40.08
N ALA A 389 17.31 7.67 40.13
CA ALA A 389 16.46 7.43 41.30
C ALA A 389 16.15 5.94 41.56
N TYR A 390 16.09 5.12 40.50
CA TYR A 390 15.56 3.75 40.56
C TYR A 390 16.53 2.65 40.13
N VAL A 391 17.71 3.01 39.62
CA VAL A 391 18.79 2.05 39.36
C VAL A 391 19.25 1.36 40.66
N ASP A 392 19.86 0.18 40.54
CA ASP A 392 20.48 -0.48 41.67
C ASP A 392 21.59 0.39 42.28
N LEU A 393 21.59 0.48 43.61
CA LEU A 393 22.52 1.33 44.36
C LEU A 393 24.00 1.01 44.02
N ASP A 394 24.28 -0.28 43.79
CA ASP A 394 25.62 -0.77 43.46
C ASP A 394 26.16 -0.15 42.17
N GLU A 395 25.32 0.18 41.20
CA GLU A 395 25.76 0.81 39.94
C GLU A 395 26.28 2.22 40.19
N ILE A 396 25.58 3.01 41.01
CA ILE A 396 26.03 4.35 41.40
C ILE A 396 27.23 4.28 42.35
N ALA A 397 27.25 3.33 43.28
CA ALA A 397 28.37 3.14 44.19
C ALA A 397 29.65 2.67 43.48
N SER A 398 29.53 2.05 42.29
CA SER A 398 30.67 1.60 41.49
C SER A 398 31.41 2.72 40.76
N ILE A 399 30.81 3.91 40.67
CA ILE A 399 31.36 5.09 40.01
C ILE A 399 32.65 5.53 40.72
N GLU A 400 33.71 5.76 39.95
CA GLU A 400 35.00 6.14 40.52
C GLU A 400 34.90 7.46 41.31
N GLY A 401 35.09 7.37 42.62
CA GLY A 401 35.02 8.50 43.54
C GLY A 401 33.74 8.57 44.37
N PHE A 402 32.77 7.68 44.14
CA PHE A 402 31.59 7.54 44.99
C PHE A 402 31.80 6.41 46.01
N ASP A 403 31.10 6.53 47.15
CA ASP A 403 30.92 5.46 48.11
C ASP A 403 29.42 5.16 48.27
N GLU A 404 29.10 4.08 48.96
CA GLU A 404 27.72 3.64 49.19
C GLU A 404 26.85 4.74 49.83
N GLN A 405 27.44 5.56 50.72
CA GLN A 405 26.75 6.69 51.35
C GLN A 405 26.44 7.81 50.37
N THR A 406 27.39 8.15 49.50
CA THR A 406 27.21 9.17 48.46
C THR A 406 26.18 8.71 47.44
N ALA A 407 26.20 7.42 47.05
CA ALA A 407 25.20 6.84 46.17
C ALA A 407 23.79 6.92 46.77
N GLU A 408 23.63 6.55 48.05
CA GLU A 408 22.35 6.68 48.76
C GLU A 408 21.85 8.13 48.79
N GLU A 409 22.75 9.08 49.05
CA GLU A 409 22.40 10.50 49.07
C GLU A 409 21.97 11.02 47.70
N ILE A 410 22.68 10.64 46.63
CA ILE A 410 22.34 11.00 45.24
C ILE A 410 20.97 10.43 44.86
N GLN A 411 20.71 9.16 45.14
CA GLN A 411 19.39 8.54 44.87
C GLN A 411 18.27 9.22 45.67
N ALA A 412 18.52 9.51 46.94
CA ALA A 412 17.54 10.18 47.79
C ALA A 412 17.16 11.56 47.24
N ARG A 413 18.15 12.34 46.79
CA ARG A 413 17.92 13.65 46.16
C ARG A 413 17.20 13.52 44.82
N ALA A 414 17.52 12.50 44.01
CA ALA A 414 16.82 12.22 42.77
C ALA A 414 15.34 11.93 43.03
N ARG A 415 15.03 11.06 44.00
CA ARG A 415 13.65 10.76 44.41
C ARG A 415 12.93 11.99 44.96
N GLU A 416 13.58 12.78 45.82
CA GLU A 416 13.00 14.01 46.35
C GLU A 416 12.67 15.02 45.23
N HIS A 417 13.55 15.15 44.23
CA HIS A 417 13.31 16.00 43.07
C HIS A 417 12.10 15.54 42.26
N LEU A 418 12.00 14.23 41.98
CA LEU A 418 10.87 13.65 41.26
C LEU A 418 9.55 13.80 42.05
N GLU A 419 9.59 13.61 43.37
CA GLU A 419 8.43 13.82 44.25
C GLU A 419 7.98 15.29 44.27
N GLU A 420 8.92 16.25 44.19
CA GLU A 420 8.60 17.67 44.10
C GLU A 420 7.96 18.03 42.75
N ILE A 421 8.49 17.50 41.64
CA ILE A 421 7.87 17.66 40.31
C ILE A 421 6.45 17.08 40.31
N GLU A 422 6.29 15.84 40.81
CA GLU A 422 5.00 15.16 40.88
C GLU A 422 3.98 15.96 41.72
N ARG A 423 4.44 16.57 42.82
CA ARG A 423 3.60 17.44 43.66
C ARG A 423 3.17 18.70 42.93
N GLN A 424 4.08 19.36 42.22
CA GLN A 424 3.77 20.56 41.44
C GLN A 424 2.76 20.24 40.32
N LEU A 425 2.95 19.13 39.62
CA LEU A 425 2.02 18.65 38.60
C LEU A 425 0.66 18.29 39.20
N ASP A 426 0.60 17.63 40.37
CA ASP A 426 -0.65 17.32 41.06
C ASP A 426 -1.40 18.59 41.51
N GLU A 427 -0.66 19.61 41.98
CA GLU A 427 -1.25 20.92 42.31
C GLU A 427 -1.81 21.63 41.06
N GLU A 428 -1.08 21.63 39.94
CA GLU A 428 -1.54 22.21 38.67
C GLU A 428 -2.77 21.46 38.13
N ARG A 429 -2.74 20.12 38.18
CA ARG A 429 -3.86 19.25 37.80
C ARG A 429 -5.11 19.59 38.60
N ARG A 430 -4.99 19.70 39.93
CA ARG A 430 -6.11 20.09 40.81
C ARG A 430 -6.62 21.49 40.50
N ALA A 431 -5.72 22.44 40.20
CA ALA A 431 -6.11 23.80 39.81
C ALA A 431 -6.89 23.84 38.49
N LEU A 432 -6.59 22.93 37.55
CA LEU A 432 -7.32 22.76 36.30
C LEU A 432 -8.66 22.02 36.49
N GLY A 433 -8.87 21.41 37.65
CA GLY A 433 -10.10 20.70 38.01
C GLY A 433 -10.21 19.32 37.36
N VAL A 434 -9.06 18.68 37.10
CA VAL A 434 -8.99 17.31 36.57
C VAL A 434 -9.20 16.33 37.73
N GLU A 435 -10.05 15.32 37.53
CA GLU A 435 -10.43 14.35 38.56
C GLU A 435 -9.32 13.34 38.86
N ASP A 436 -9.35 12.78 40.07
CA ASP A 436 -8.36 11.79 40.52
C ASP A 436 -8.49 10.46 39.77
N GLU A 437 -9.69 10.11 39.34
CA GLU A 437 -10.01 8.84 38.66
C GLU A 437 -9.25 8.66 37.33
N LEU A 438 -8.82 9.76 36.70
CA LEU A 438 -7.98 9.70 35.50
C LEU A 438 -6.59 9.08 35.77
N ARG A 439 -6.11 9.07 37.02
CA ARG A 439 -4.85 8.43 37.40
C ARG A 439 -4.95 6.91 37.38
N ASP A 440 -6.15 6.37 37.53
CA ASP A 440 -6.39 4.92 37.52
C ASP A 440 -6.45 4.35 36.09
N VAL A 441 -6.43 5.22 35.07
CA VAL A 441 -6.33 4.82 33.67
C VAL A 441 -4.89 4.39 33.37
N ALA A 442 -4.73 3.15 32.93
CA ALA A 442 -3.42 2.62 32.56
C ALA A 442 -2.73 3.49 31.49
N GLY A 443 -1.46 3.83 31.73
CA GLY A 443 -0.65 4.66 30.83
C GLY A 443 -0.81 6.17 31.02
N VAL A 444 -1.70 6.64 31.91
CA VAL A 444 -1.86 8.09 32.18
C VAL A 444 -0.94 8.53 33.31
N THR A 445 -0.03 9.47 33.01
CA THR A 445 0.84 10.11 34.01
C THR A 445 0.25 11.42 34.53
N THR A 446 0.69 11.90 35.69
CA THR A 446 0.22 13.20 36.23
C THR A 446 0.55 14.36 35.29
N GLN A 447 1.67 14.30 34.56
CA GLN A 447 2.02 15.25 33.51
C GLN A 447 1.00 15.23 32.35
N MET A 448 0.56 14.05 31.92
CA MET A 448 -0.50 13.91 30.93
C MET A 448 -1.82 14.48 31.45
N MET A 449 -2.19 14.22 32.71
CA MET A 449 -3.41 14.77 33.31
C MET A 449 -3.44 16.30 33.28
N VAL A 450 -2.29 16.96 33.51
CA VAL A 450 -2.17 18.42 33.38
C VAL A 450 -2.38 18.87 31.93
N ALA A 451 -1.76 18.19 30.97
CA ALA A 451 -1.89 18.50 29.54
C ALA A 451 -3.35 18.31 29.05
N LEU A 452 -3.99 17.20 29.41
CA LEU A 452 -5.41 16.92 29.18
C LEU A 452 -6.30 18.01 29.79
N GLY A 453 -6.01 18.41 31.04
CA GLY A 453 -6.75 19.44 31.75
C GLY A 453 -6.69 20.82 31.08
N LYS A 454 -5.55 21.17 30.46
CA LYS A 454 -5.38 22.42 29.69
C LYS A 454 -6.28 22.45 28.46
N ASP A 455 -6.55 21.29 27.85
CA ASP A 455 -7.46 21.15 26.70
C ASP A 455 -8.91 20.84 27.10
N GLY A 456 -9.19 20.81 28.40
CA GLY A 456 -10.55 20.66 28.95
C GLY A 456 -11.01 19.21 29.14
N ILE A 457 -10.14 18.23 28.98
CA ILE A 457 -10.38 16.82 29.29
C ILE A 457 -10.11 16.62 30.78
N LYS A 458 -11.16 16.42 31.59
CA LYS A 458 -11.05 16.48 33.06
C LYS A 458 -11.48 15.20 33.77
N THR A 459 -12.23 14.35 33.10
CA THR A 459 -12.80 13.12 33.67
C THR A 459 -12.43 11.91 32.82
N VAL A 460 -12.59 10.71 33.37
CA VAL A 460 -12.40 9.45 32.62
C VAL A 460 -13.39 9.36 31.45
N GLU A 461 -14.62 9.89 31.63
CA GLU A 461 -15.62 9.95 30.56
C GLU A 461 -15.20 10.86 29.40
N ASP A 462 -14.59 12.01 29.71
CA ASP A 462 -14.08 12.93 28.68
C ASP A 462 -12.98 12.24 27.85
N LEU A 463 -12.03 11.59 28.52
CA LEU A 463 -10.92 10.88 27.87
C LEU A 463 -11.39 9.67 27.05
N ALA A 464 -12.38 8.92 27.56
CA ALA A 464 -12.99 7.80 26.84
C ALA A 464 -13.71 8.23 25.55
N GLY A 465 -14.26 9.46 25.57
CA GLY A 465 -14.93 10.11 24.44
C GLY A 465 -13.98 10.63 23.36
N CYS A 466 -12.69 10.81 23.66
CA CYS A 466 -11.70 11.28 22.70
C CYS A 466 -11.48 10.27 21.56
N ALA A 467 -11.20 10.81 20.38
CA ALA A 467 -10.50 10.11 19.33
C ALA A 467 -8.98 10.23 19.54
N THR A 468 -8.21 9.31 18.97
CA THR A 468 -6.74 9.36 19.00
C THR A 468 -6.21 10.71 18.51
N ASP A 469 -6.83 11.24 17.45
CA ASP A 469 -6.46 12.51 16.83
C ASP A 469 -6.68 13.72 17.77
N ASP A 470 -7.58 13.62 18.77
CA ASP A 470 -7.77 14.67 19.79
C ASP A 470 -6.56 14.75 20.75
N LEU A 471 -5.82 13.63 20.91
CA LEU A 471 -4.62 13.56 21.76
C LEU A 471 -3.35 13.95 20.99
N ILE A 472 -3.14 13.39 19.80
CA ILE A 472 -1.89 13.59 19.02
C ILE A 472 -1.97 14.68 17.95
N GLY A 473 -3.18 15.18 17.69
CA GLY A 473 -3.44 16.17 16.64
C GLY A 473 -3.65 15.55 15.25
N TRP A 474 -4.19 16.36 14.34
CA TRP A 474 -4.45 15.96 12.95
C TRP A 474 -3.94 17.01 11.96
N THR A 475 -3.87 16.62 10.69
CA THR A 475 -3.49 17.52 9.60
C THR A 475 -4.65 17.68 8.61
N GLU A 476 -5.01 18.92 8.30
CA GLU A 476 -6.04 19.26 7.32
C GLU A 476 -5.42 19.98 6.13
N ARG A 477 -5.82 19.61 4.91
CA ARG A 477 -5.45 20.36 3.69
C ARG A 477 -6.54 21.35 3.33
N LYS A 478 -6.24 22.65 3.50
CA LYS A 478 -7.14 23.76 3.15
C LYS A 478 -6.47 24.65 2.11
N ASN A 479 -7.14 24.87 0.98
CA ASN A 479 -6.63 25.71 -0.13
C ASN A 479 -5.24 25.32 -0.69
N GLY A 480 -4.84 24.05 -0.57
CA GLY A 480 -3.55 23.57 -1.08
C GLY A 480 -2.39 23.66 -0.08
N GLU A 481 -2.62 24.17 1.13
CA GLU A 481 -1.66 24.17 2.23
C GLU A 481 -2.09 23.14 3.29
N THR A 482 -1.14 22.38 3.83
CA THR A 482 -1.36 21.46 4.95
C THR A 482 -1.22 22.24 6.25
N VAL A 483 -2.27 22.32 7.05
CA VAL A 483 -2.29 22.94 8.37
C VAL A 483 -2.33 21.83 9.42
N ARG A 484 -1.41 21.85 10.39
CA ARG A 484 -1.38 20.92 11.52
C ARG A 484 -2.13 21.53 12.70
N HIS A 485 -3.05 20.76 13.26
CA HIS A 485 -3.77 21.07 14.48
C HIS A 485 -3.16 20.22 15.61
N PRO A 486 -2.64 20.82 16.68
CA PRO A 486 -2.14 20.06 17.83
C PRO A 486 -3.31 19.47 18.62
N GLY A 487 -3.08 18.27 19.17
CA GLY A 487 -3.96 17.64 20.16
C GLY A 487 -3.43 17.82 21.59
N ALA A 488 -4.21 17.39 22.58
CA ALA A 488 -3.97 17.63 24.01
C ALA A 488 -2.61 17.12 24.54
N LEU A 489 -2.04 16.08 23.92
CA LEU A 489 -0.78 15.44 24.32
C LEU A 489 0.35 15.66 23.30
N SER A 490 0.18 16.58 22.35
CA SER A 490 1.16 16.81 21.28
C SER A 490 2.54 17.28 21.75
N GLU A 491 2.63 17.86 22.95
CA GLU A 491 3.89 18.32 23.55
C GLU A 491 4.68 17.20 24.24
N LEU A 492 4.06 16.03 24.47
CA LEU A 492 4.67 14.89 25.17
C LEU A 492 5.19 13.80 24.21
N GLU A 493 5.18 14.07 22.90
CA GLU A 493 5.73 13.21 21.84
C GLU A 493 5.25 11.74 21.85
N ILE A 494 4.05 11.47 22.37
CA ILE A 494 3.49 10.11 22.38
C ILE A 494 3.15 9.61 20.97
N SER A 495 3.35 8.30 20.78
CA SER A 495 3.01 7.63 19.54
C SER A 495 1.49 7.49 19.38
N ARG A 496 1.06 7.26 18.13
CA ARG A 496 -0.36 7.01 17.83
C ARG A 496 -0.87 5.72 18.49
N ALA A 497 -0.03 4.71 18.63
CA ALA A 497 -0.39 3.44 19.27
C ALA A 497 -0.61 3.63 20.77
N GLU A 498 0.29 4.33 21.46
CA GLU A 498 0.12 4.66 22.88
C GLU A 498 -1.13 5.51 23.13
N ALA A 499 -1.39 6.50 22.26
CA ALA A 499 -2.61 7.29 22.35
C ALA A 499 -3.89 6.44 22.15
N GLU A 500 -3.86 5.45 21.24
CA GLU A 500 -4.95 4.49 21.06
C GLU A 500 -5.15 3.61 22.31
N GLU A 501 -4.07 3.13 22.92
CA GLU A 501 -4.11 2.33 24.15
C GLU A 501 -4.66 3.12 25.33
N ILE A 502 -4.25 4.37 25.53
CA ILE A 502 -4.75 5.25 26.59
C ILE A 502 -6.26 5.47 26.44
N VAL A 503 -6.74 5.76 25.22
CA VAL A 503 -8.18 5.92 24.95
C VAL A 503 -8.93 4.60 25.20
N MET A 504 -8.36 3.46 24.81
CA MET A 504 -8.95 2.15 25.05
C MET A 504 -9.04 1.84 26.55
N ALA A 505 -7.98 2.11 27.31
CA ALA A 505 -7.93 1.96 28.76
C ALA A 505 -8.96 2.86 29.45
N ALA A 506 -9.09 4.12 29.02
CA ALA A 506 -10.10 5.04 29.53
C ALA A 506 -11.53 4.53 29.27
N ARG A 507 -11.81 3.95 28.09
CA ARG A 507 -13.11 3.34 27.77
C ARG A 507 -13.43 2.13 28.63
N ILE A 508 -12.42 1.32 28.97
CA ILE A 508 -12.58 0.19 29.89
C ILE A 508 -12.87 0.72 31.30
N ALA A 509 -12.11 1.71 31.78
CA ALA A 509 -12.31 2.35 33.08
C ALA A 509 -13.69 3.04 33.19
N ALA A 510 -14.16 3.67 32.12
CA ALA A 510 -15.51 4.25 32.02
C ALA A 510 -16.63 3.20 31.86
N GLY A 511 -16.30 1.92 31.69
CA GLY A 511 -17.26 0.83 31.52
C GLY A 511 -17.97 0.82 30.15
N TRP A 512 -17.40 1.47 29.13
CA TRP A 512 -17.94 1.46 27.77
C TRP A 512 -17.64 0.15 27.04
N ILE A 513 -16.56 -0.53 27.43
CA ILE A 513 -16.06 -1.76 26.83
C ILE A 513 -15.64 -2.71 27.96
N GLU A 514 -15.96 -4.01 27.83
CA GLU A 514 -15.47 -5.03 28.76
C GLU A 514 -13.96 -5.27 28.54
N ALA A 515 -13.20 -5.38 29.63
CA ALA A 515 -11.78 -5.70 29.56
C ALA A 515 -11.57 -7.05 28.83
N PRO A 516 -10.58 -7.16 27.94
CA PRO A 516 -10.26 -8.42 27.28
C PRO A 516 -9.94 -9.47 28.35
N VAL A 517 -10.58 -10.64 28.24
CA VAL A 517 -10.27 -11.78 29.09
C VAL A 517 -8.87 -12.25 28.73
N VAL A 518 -7.92 -12.08 29.64
CA VAL A 518 -6.58 -12.65 29.51
C VAL A 518 -6.75 -14.15 29.71
N GLU A 519 -6.67 -14.94 28.63
CA GLU A 519 -6.47 -16.38 28.76
C GLU A 519 -5.04 -16.56 29.29
N GLU A 520 -4.91 -17.01 30.54
CA GLU A 520 -3.64 -17.51 31.06
C GLU A 520 -3.21 -18.66 30.14
N GLU A 521 -2.19 -18.45 29.31
CA GLU A 521 -1.53 -19.55 28.63
C GLU A 521 -0.93 -20.44 29.71
N ASP A 522 -1.48 -21.66 29.85
CA ASP A 522 -0.95 -22.73 30.68
C ASP A 522 0.52 -22.99 30.34
N VAL A 523 1.43 -22.41 31.13
CA VAL A 523 2.85 -22.80 31.15
C VAL A 523 2.97 -24.04 32.02
N ASP A 524 2.51 -25.18 31.52
CA ASP A 524 2.76 -26.50 32.15
C ASP A 524 2.77 -27.60 31.08
N ALA A 525 3.93 -27.88 30.50
CA ALA A 525 4.31 -29.22 30.00
C ALA A 525 5.77 -29.30 29.48
N GLU A 526 6.79 -29.15 30.36
CA GLU A 526 8.09 -29.82 30.16
C GLU A 526 8.72 -30.25 31.51
N GLU A 527 7.99 -31.05 32.29
CA GLU A 527 8.60 -31.94 33.28
C GLU A 527 7.95 -33.33 33.18
N ASP A 528 8.40 -34.13 32.20
CA ASP A 528 8.44 -35.59 32.33
C ASP A 528 9.31 -36.19 31.21
N GLY A 529 10.51 -36.64 31.58
CA GLY A 529 11.45 -37.26 30.63
C GLY A 529 12.79 -37.66 31.23
N VAL A 530 12.82 -38.18 32.45
CA VAL A 530 14.02 -38.80 33.03
C VAL A 530 14.03 -40.30 32.71
N GLU A 531 15.21 -40.78 32.33
CA GLU A 531 15.71 -42.17 32.36
C GLU A 531 15.35 -43.15 31.21
N GLY A 532 16.39 -43.45 30.40
CA GLY A 532 16.55 -44.77 29.80
C GLY A 532 17.38 -44.82 28.53
N GLU A 533 18.72 -44.92 28.63
CA GLU A 533 19.51 -46.01 28.01
C GLU A 533 21.02 -45.72 28.06
N ALA A 534 21.69 -46.40 28.99
CA ALA A 534 23.07 -46.83 28.84
C ALA A 534 23.06 -48.36 28.71
N ALA A 535 23.20 -48.90 27.49
CA ALA A 535 23.70 -50.27 27.23
C ALA A 535 23.83 -50.58 25.72
N ARG A 536 24.97 -50.24 25.11
CA ARG A 536 25.89 -51.13 24.36
C ARG A 536 26.81 -50.39 23.40
#